data_AF-A0A564YV24-F1
#
_entry.id   AF-A0A564YV24-F1
#
_cell.length_a   1.000
_cell.length_b   1.000
_cell.length_c   1.000
_cell.angle_alpha   90.00
_cell.angle_beta   90.00
_cell.angle_gamma   90.00
#
_symmetry.space_group_name_H-M   'P 1'
#
loop_
_entity.id
_entity.type
_entity.pdbx_description
1 polymer ?
#
loop_
_entity_poly.entity_id
_entity_poly.type
_entity_poly.pdbx_seq_one_letter_code
_entity_poly.pdbx_strand_id
1 'polypeptide(L)'
;MEKEVVDCQKRGGAEDVNLGACAERVGVKMIDSLDEHGEEAFHPFYPAYMLDKAAMDHTRWVHSYNYYPIKTGFDCCSDHSVSFHYVSSKDMYMLDYLIYHLYPYGIARDLEQYKELERLKQNKSLTVDPSTITDKPVQNKS
;
A
#
# COMPACT_ATOMS: atom_id res chain seq x y z
N MET A 1 4.83 12.45 -45.91
CA MET A 1 3.72 12.94 -45.06
C MET A 1 3.36 11.81 -44.14
N GLU A 2 3.70 11.92 -42.86
CA GLU A 2 3.18 11.00 -41.84
C GLU A 2 1.66 11.14 -41.85
N LYS A 3 0.94 10.03 -42.02
CA LYS A 3 -0.51 10.02 -41.95
C LYS A 3 -0.89 10.25 -40.50
N GLU A 4 -1.68 11.28 -40.22
CA GLU A 4 -2.30 11.40 -38.90
C GLU A 4 -3.12 10.14 -38.63
N VAL A 5 -2.77 9.46 -37.54
CA VAL A 5 -3.49 8.29 -37.07
C VAL A 5 -4.81 8.81 -36.46
N VAL A 6 -5.94 8.34 -37.00
CA VAL A 6 -7.28 8.61 -36.46
C VAL A 6 -7.28 8.31 -34.95
N ASP A 7 -7.95 9.11 -34.13
CA ASP A 7 -7.98 9.01 -32.65
C ASP A 7 -6.70 9.48 -31.90
N CYS A 8 -5.61 9.78 -32.60
CA CYS A 8 -4.45 10.47 -32.01
C CYS A 8 -4.67 12.00 -31.98
N GLN A 9 -5.58 12.44 -31.12
CA GLN A 9 -5.93 13.85 -30.97
C GLN A 9 -4.90 14.61 -30.12
N LYS A 10 -4.37 15.73 -30.65
CA LYS A 10 -3.39 16.58 -29.94
C LYS A 10 -4.01 17.58 -28.96
N ARG A 11 -5.33 17.83 -29.05
CA ARG A 11 -6.05 18.87 -28.30
C ARG A 11 -7.51 18.47 -28.08
N GLY A 12 -8.08 18.95 -26.98
CA GLY A 12 -9.47 18.69 -26.59
C GLY A 12 -9.62 17.34 -25.88
N GLY A 13 -10.68 17.17 -25.08
CA GLY A 13 -10.90 15.96 -24.30
C GLY A 13 -9.95 15.80 -23.09
N ALA A 14 -10.05 14.65 -22.42
CA ALA A 14 -9.12 14.24 -21.36
C ALA A 14 -7.87 13.62 -22.01
N GLU A 15 -6.69 14.07 -21.59
CA GLU A 15 -5.42 13.69 -22.21
C GLU A 15 -5.14 12.18 -22.09
N ASP A 16 -5.30 11.60 -20.91
CA ASP A 16 -5.12 10.16 -20.68
C ASP A 16 -6.05 9.29 -21.55
N VAL A 17 -7.29 9.74 -21.79
CA VAL A 17 -8.27 9.03 -22.64
C VAL A 17 -7.82 9.06 -24.10
N ASN A 18 -7.37 10.22 -24.58
CA ASN A 18 -6.88 10.35 -25.95
C ASN A 18 -5.57 9.58 -26.16
N LEU A 19 -4.68 9.61 -25.15
CA LEU A 19 -3.45 8.85 -25.17
C LEU A 19 -3.74 7.35 -25.24
N GLY A 20 -4.67 6.85 -24.43
CA GLY A 20 -5.12 5.46 -24.44
C GLY A 20 -5.72 5.04 -25.79
N ALA A 21 -6.63 5.85 -26.34
CA ALA A 21 -7.25 5.58 -27.65
C ALA A 21 -6.21 5.55 -28.78
N CYS A 22 -5.28 6.50 -28.79
CA CYS A 22 -4.19 6.53 -29.76
C CYS A 22 -3.26 5.31 -29.61
N ALA A 23 -2.91 4.93 -28.38
CA ALA A 23 -2.06 3.79 -28.10
C ALA A 23 -2.70 2.49 -28.63
N GLU A 24 -3.98 2.26 -28.37
CA GLU A 24 -4.72 1.12 -28.93
C GLU A 24 -4.69 1.14 -30.47
N ARG A 25 -4.93 2.32 -31.08
CA ARG A 25 -4.97 2.48 -32.53
C ARG A 25 -3.66 2.16 -33.22
N VAL A 26 -2.53 2.50 -32.62
CA VAL A 26 -1.19 2.20 -33.17
C VAL A 26 -0.69 0.80 -32.79
N GLY A 27 -1.53 0.00 -32.12
CA GLY A 27 -1.23 -1.39 -31.79
C GLY A 27 -0.40 -1.57 -30.52
N VAL A 28 -0.38 -0.57 -29.61
CA VAL A 28 0.18 -0.76 -28.28
C VAL A 28 -0.69 -1.76 -27.52
N LYS A 29 -0.05 -2.83 -27.02
CA LYS A 29 -0.72 -3.79 -26.17
C LYS A 29 -0.74 -3.27 -24.73
N MET A 30 -1.94 -3.03 -24.22
CA MET A 30 -2.14 -2.77 -22.80
C MET A 30 -1.87 -4.04 -21.99
N ILE A 31 -1.27 -3.87 -20.83
CA ILE A 31 -1.00 -4.93 -19.87
C ILE A 31 -1.68 -4.60 -18.54
N ASP A 32 -1.98 -5.63 -17.76
CA ASP A 32 -2.56 -5.46 -16.44
C ASP A 32 -1.55 -4.78 -15.51
N SER A 33 -2.02 -3.80 -14.76
CA SER A 33 -1.26 -3.08 -13.73
C SER A 33 -1.48 -3.63 -12.32
N LEU A 34 -2.26 -4.71 -12.20
CA LEU A 34 -2.49 -5.38 -10.93
C LEU A 34 -1.27 -6.20 -10.51
N ASP A 35 -1.05 -6.32 -9.20
CA ASP A 35 -0.02 -7.19 -8.65
C ASP A 35 -0.39 -8.69 -8.72
N GLU A 36 0.45 -9.56 -8.18
CA GLU A 36 0.21 -11.02 -8.14
C GLU A 36 -1.02 -11.43 -7.31
N HIS A 37 -1.57 -10.54 -6.48
CA HIS A 37 -2.77 -10.73 -5.67
C HIS A 37 -4.02 -10.08 -6.29
N GLY A 38 -3.90 -9.48 -7.48
CA GLY A 38 -4.98 -8.77 -8.15
C GLY A 38 -5.33 -7.45 -7.46
N GLU A 39 -4.35 -6.77 -6.87
CA GLU A 39 -4.49 -5.49 -6.19
C GLU A 39 -3.89 -4.35 -7.00
N GLU A 40 -4.46 -3.15 -6.84
CA GLU A 40 -4.02 -1.98 -7.58
C GLU A 40 -2.61 -1.56 -7.14
N ALA A 41 -1.71 -1.40 -8.11
CA ALA A 41 -0.36 -0.87 -7.87
C ALA A 41 -0.24 0.63 -8.21
N PHE A 42 -1.11 1.16 -9.09
CA PHE A 42 -1.12 2.56 -9.50
C PHE A 42 -2.44 3.22 -9.10
N HIS A 43 -2.38 4.18 -8.19
CA HIS A 43 -3.57 4.70 -7.51
C HIS A 43 -3.96 6.09 -8.03
N PRO A 44 -5.22 6.30 -8.47
CA PRO A 44 -5.69 7.58 -8.98
C PRO A 44 -5.90 8.64 -7.88
N PHE A 45 -5.74 8.29 -6.61
CA PHE A 45 -5.86 9.20 -5.47
C PHE A 45 -4.77 8.98 -4.43
N TYR A 46 -4.70 9.89 -3.46
CA TYR A 46 -3.77 9.82 -2.34
C TYR A 46 -4.17 8.69 -1.36
N PRO A 47 -3.23 8.15 -0.56
CA PRO A 47 -3.47 6.94 0.24
C PRO A 47 -4.72 7.01 1.13
N ALA A 48 -4.90 8.10 1.87
CA ALA A 48 -6.04 8.24 2.76
C ALA A 48 -7.41 8.26 2.02
N TYR A 49 -7.46 8.69 0.76
CA TYR A 49 -8.69 8.62 -0.03
C TYR A 49 -8.99 7.20 -0.49
N MET A 50 -7.97 6.46 -0.94
CA MET A 50 -8.11 5.06 -1.35
C MET A 50 -8.58 4.17 -0.18
N LEU A 51 -8.07 4.47 1.03
CA LEU A 51 -8.44 3.79 2.28
C LEU A 51 -9.81 4.21 2.82
N ASP A 52 -10.34 5.36 2.40
CA ASP A 52 -11.70 5.79 2.75
C ASP A 52 -12.70 5.10 1.81
N LYS A 53 -13.25 3.97 2.28
CA LYS A 53 -14.24 3.20 1.54
C LYS A 53 -15.43 4.06 1.12
N ALA A 54 -15.93 4.93 2.00
CA ALA A 54 -17.09 5.75 1.66
C ALA A 54 -16.73 6.73 0.55
N ALA A 55 -15.58 7.40 0.61
CA ALA A 55 -15.14 8.31 -0.43
C ALA A 55 -14.99 7.60 -1.80
N MET A 56 -14.38 6.41 -1.82
CA MET A 56 -14.20 5.62 -3.04
C MET A 56 -15.52 5.10 -3.62
N ASP A 57 -16.46 4.66 -2.78
CA ASP A 57 -17.80 4.22 -3.21
C ASP A 57 -18.58 5.36 -3.89
N HIS A 58 -18.40 6.61 -3.42
CA HIS A 58 -19.05 7.78 -4.01
C HIS A 58 -18.39 8.26 -5.31
N THR A 59 -17.18 7.78 -5.61
CA THR A 59 -16.42 8.18 -6.80
C THR A 59 -16.76 7.31 -8.01
N ARG A 60 -18.00 7.46 -8.50
CA ARG A 60 -18.62 6.56 -9.50
C ARG A 60 -17.85 6.41 -10.82
N TRP A 61 -17.13 7.44 -11.25
CA TRP A 61 -16.40 7.39 -12.51
C TRP A 61 -15.27 6.36 -12.47
N VAL A 62 -14.59 6.21 -11.33
CA VAL A 62 -13.48 5.25 -11.15
C VAL A 62 -13.98 3.83 -11.41
N HIS A 63 -15.15 3.50 -10.90
CA HIS A 63 -15.80 2.21 -11.14
C HIS A 63 -16.26 2.00 -12.59
N SER A 64 -16.39 3.07 -13.37
CA SER A 64 -16.84 3.02 -14.77
C SER A 64 -15.67 2.96 -15.76
N TYR A 65 -14.53 3.54 -15.40
CA TYR A 65 -13.36 3.63 -16.27
C TYR A 65 -12.28 2.57 -15.96
N ASN A 66 -12.30 1.95 -14.78
CA ASN A 66 -11.40 0.84 -14.51
C ASN A 66 -11.84 -0.43 -15.24
N TYR A 67 -10.87 -1.11 -15.83
CA TYR A 67 -11.09 -2.40 -16.48
C TYR A 67 -11.44 -3.50 -15.47
N TYR A 68 -10.80 -3.48 -14.30
CA TYR A 68 -11.09 -4.37 -13.17
C TYR A 68 -11.88 -3.64 -12.07
N PRO A 69 -12.75 -4.35 -11.31
CA PRO A 69 -13.40 -3.75 -10.15
C PRO A 69 -12.37 -3.30 -9.12
N ILE A 70 -12.39 -2.01 -8.78
CA ILE A 70 -11.47 -1.46 -7.79
C ILE A 70 -11.85 -1.97 -6.38
N LYS A 71 -10.85 -2.46 -5.64
CA LYS A 71 -11.01 -2.74 -4.21
C LYS A 71 -10.96 -1.42 -3.43
N THR A 72 -11.69 -1.34 -2.32
CA THR A 72 -11.84 -0.09 -1.53
C THR A 72 -11.61 -0.34 -0.06
N GLY A 73 -11.15 0.66 0.69
CA GLY A 73 -10.88 0.49 2.12
C GLY A 73 -9.48 -0.10 2.35
N PHE A 74 -9.28 -0.81 3.45
CA PHE A 74 -7.98 -1.40 3.78
C PHE A 74 -7.52 -2.50 2.81
N ASP A 75 -8.44 -3.06 2.01
CA ASP A 75 -8.14 -4.06 0.99
C ASP A 75 -7.87 -3.43 -0.39
N CYS A 76 -7.81 -2.10 -0.51
CA CYS A 76 -7.73 -1.40 -1.80
C CYS A 76 -6.43 -1.62 -2.57
N CYS A 77 -5.33 -1.78 -1.83
CA CYS A 77 -4.06 -1.29 -2.29
C CYS A 77 -2.99 -2.34 -2.07
N SER A 78 -2.25 -2.63 -3.14
CA SER A 78 -1.16 -3.60 -3.12
C SER A 78 -0.10 -3.22 -2.08
N ASP A 79 0.42 -4.21 -1.36
CA ASP A 79 1.65 -4.06 -0.57
C ASP A 79 2.87 -3.68 -1.44
N HIS A 80 2.76 -3.87 -2.76
CA HIS A 80 3.71 -3.47 -3.80
C HIS A 80 3.25 -2.22 -4.58
N SER A 81 2.46 -1.35 -3.94
CA SER A 81 2.03 -0.07 -4.53
C SER A 81 3.19 0.76 -5.08
N VAL A 82 3.03 1.24 -6.32
CA VAL A 82 4.04 1.99 -7.09
C VAL A 82 3.84 3.50 -6.98
N SER A 83 2.60 3.99 -7.10
CA SER A 83 2.34 5.43 -7.10
C SER A 83 0.94 5.79 -6.61
N PHE A 84 0.83 6.98 -6.01
CA PHE A 84 -0.43 7.61 -5.63
C PHE A 84 -0.53 9.01 -6.24
N HIS A 85 -1.68 9.35 -6.80
CA HIS A 85 -1.92 10.67 -7.40
C HIS A 85 -2.43 11.69 -6.37
N TYR A 86 -2.34 12.99 -6.69
CA TYR A 86 -2.82 14.09 -5.84
C TYR A 86 -2.22 14.17 -4.42
N VAL A 87 -1.04 13.58 -4.19
CA VAL A 87 -0.34 13.67 -2.91
C VAL A 87 0.21 15.09 -2.73
N SER A 88 -0.12 15.75 -1.63
CA SER A 88 0.38 17.09 -1.35
C SER A 88 1.86 17.07 -0.99
N SER A 89 2.59 18.18 -1.16
CA SER A 89 4.01 18.24 -0.79
C SER A 89 4.27 17.89 0.68
N LYS A 90 3.33 18.22 1.57
CA LYS A 90 3.41 17.86 3.00
C LYS A 90 3.23 16.36 3.20
N ASP A 91 2.28 15.75 2.50
CA ASP A 91 2.03 14.32 2.58
C ASP A 91 3.19 13.52 1.98
N MET A 92 3.89 14.05 0.96
CA MET A 92 5.11 13.41 0.45
C MET A 92 6.19 13.28 1.54
N TYR A 93 6.46 14.34 2.31
CA TYR A 93 7.41 14.26 3.44
C TYR A 93 6.92 13.33 4.55
N MET A 94 5.61 13.32 4.81
CA MET A 94 5.02 12.40 5.78
C MET A 94 5.18 10.95 5.34
N LEU A 95 4.87 10.62 4.09
CA LEU A 95 5.01 9.28 3.53
C LEU A 95 6.47 8.83 3.52
N ASP A 96 7.39 9.71 3.11
CA ASP A 96 8.83 9.44 3.17
C ASP A 96 9.28 9.08 4.58
N TYR A 97 8.86 9.87 5.57
CA TYR A 97 9.14 9.56 6.97
C TYR A 97 8.52 8.24 7.40
N LEU A 98 7.23 8.00 7.13
CA LEU A 98 6.52 6.80 7.59
C LEU A 98 7.02 5.51 6.94
N ILE A 99 7.41 5.56 5.67
CA ILE A 99 7.81 4.37 4.88
C ILE A 99 9.29 4.07 5.07
N TYR A 100 10.16 5.08 5.03
CA TYR A 100 11.61 4.87 4.98
C TYR A 100 12.35 5.17 6.28
N HIS A 101 11.77 5.97 7.18
CA HIS A 101 12.48 6.47 8.36
C HIS A 101 11.88 6.05 9.69
N LEU A 102 10.55 5.93 9.77
CA LEU A 102 9.85 5.55 10.97
C LEU A 102 10.13 4.09 11.26
N TYR A 103 10.57 3.84 12.48
CA TYR A 103 10.79 2.50 12.98
C TYR A 103 9.97 2.29 14.26
N PRO A 104 8.81 1.62 14.14
CA PRO A 104 8.00 1.32 15.30
C PRO A 104 8.76 0.43 16.28
N TYR A 105 8.70 0.78 17.56
CA TYR A 105 9.33 -0.01 18.61
C TYR A 105 8.84 -1.47 18.57
N GLY A 106 9.78 -2.41 18.54
CA GLY A 106 9.50 -3.85 18.59
C GLY A 106 9.33 -4.55 17.24
N ILE A 107 9.36 -3.83 16.11
CA ILE A 107 9.59 -4.43 14.78
C ILE A 107 11.11 -4.61 14.61
N ALA A 108 11.60 -5.48 13.71
CA ALA A 108 13.02 -5.59 13.37
C ALA A 108 13.30 -4.90 12.02
N ARG A 109 14.33 -4.05 11.96
CA ARG A 109 14.65 -3.20 10.80
C ARG A 109 15.53 -3.90 9.78
N ASP A 110 16.51 -4.64 10.29
CA ASP A 110 17.53 -5.27 9.47
C ASP A 110 17.74 -6.74 9.89
N LEU A 111 18.37 -7.49 8.98
CA LEU A 111 18.63 -8.92 9.12
C LEU A 111 19.34 -9.25 10.45
N GLU A 112 20.18 -8.37 10.97
CA GLU A 112 20.88 -8.61 12.24
C GLU A 112 19.94 -8.53 13.43
N GLN A 113 19.01 -7.56 13.44
CA GLN A 113 17.95 -7.53 14.45
C GLN A 113 17.01 -8.73 14.34
N TYR A 114 16.68 -9.19 13.13
CA TYR A 114 15.91 -10.44 12.95
C TYR A 114 16.64 -11.65 13.53
N LYS A 115 17.94 -11.82 13.21
CA LYS A 115 18.77 -12.90 13.75
C LYS A 115 18.84 -12.86 15.28
N GLU A 116 19.01 -11.69 15.88
CA GLU A 116 19.03 -11.58 17.34
C GLU A 116 17.66 -11.89 17.95
N LEU A 117 16.55 -11.45 17.35
CA LEU A 117 15.21 -11.83 17.78
C LEU A 117 14.98 -13.35 17.70
N GLU A 118 15.43 -14.00 16.63
CA GLU A 118 15.38 -15.46 16.50
C GLU A 118 16.21 -16.16 17.57
N ARG A 119 17.44 -15.70 17.82
CA ARG A 119 18.32 -16.21 18.88
C ARG A 119 17.68 -16.08 20.26
N LEU A 120 17.10 -14.92 20.55
CA LEU A 120 16.41 -14.67 21.81
C LEU A 120 15.19 -15.58 21.97
N LYS A 121 14.39 -15.80 20.91
CA LYS A 121 13.25 -16.74 20.95
C LYS A 121 13.69 -18.18 21.23
N GLN A 122 14.79 -18.63 20.62
CA GLN A 122 15.34 -19.98 20.85
C GLN A 122 15.87 -20.14 22.28
N ASN A 123 16.55 -19.13 22.81
CA ASN A 123 17.09 -19.16 24.19
C ASN A 123 16.01 -19.06 25.26
N LYS A 124 14.88 -18.40 24.98
CA LYS A 124 13.76 -18.26 25.93
C LYS A 124 12.96 -19.55 26.12
N SER A 125 13.08 -20.51 25.20
CA SER A 125 12.41 -21.81 25.30
C SER A 125 12.97 -22.70 26.42
N LEU A 126 14.07 -22.32 27.09
CA LEU A 126 14.74 -23.12 28.12
C LEU A 126 14.55 -22.58 29.55
N THR A 127 13.80 -21.50 29.77
CA THR A 127 13.58 -20.93 31.11
C THR A 127 12.10 -20.67 31.39
N VAL A 128 11.33 -21.73 31.58
CA VAL A 128 10.12 -21.68 32.41
C VAL A 128 10.24 -22.84 33.41
N ASP A 129 10.84 -22.57 34.57
CA ASP A 129 10.71 -23.44 35.73
C ASP A 129 9.51 -22.94 36.56
N PRO A 130 8.43 -23.73 36.71
CA PRO A 130 7.27 -23.38 37.52
C PRO A 130 7.55 -23.24 39.04
N SER A 131 8.77 -23.53 39.51
CA SER A 131 9.06 -23.68 40.94
C SER A 131 9.22 -22.38 41.75
N THR A 132 9.24 -21.20 41.13
CA THR A 132 9.55 -19.94 41.85
C THR A 132 8.37 -19.15 42.43
N ILE A 133 7.11 -19.62 42.31
CA ILE A 133 5.97 -18.99 42.99
C ILE A 133 5.70 -19.72 44.31
N THR A 134 6.39 -19.32 45.38
CA THR A 134 5.90 -19.55 46.74
C THR A 134 5.53 -18.21 47.36
N ASP A 135 4.23 -17.91 47.35
CA ASP A 135 3.64 -16.86 48.17
C ASP A 135 3.93 -17.13 49.65
N LYS A 136 4.61 -16.20 50.34
CA LYS A 136 4.58 -16.14 51.80
C LYS A 136 3.58 -15.06 52.23
N PRO A 137 2.67 -15.36 53.17
CA PRO A 137 1.65 -14.42 53.61
C PRO A 137 2.27 -13.28 54.43
N VAL A 138 1.92 -12.04 54.06
CA VAL A 138 2.22 -10.84 54.85
C VAL A 138 1.38 -10.87 56.12
N GLN A 139 2.04 -10.92 57.28
CA GLN A 139 1.40 -10.77 58.58
C GLN A 139 1.14 -9.29 58.86
N ASN A 140 -0.12 -8.91 58.99
CA ASN A 140 -0.52 -7.61 59.52
C ASN A 140 -0.23 -7.56 61.02
N LYS A 141 0.53 -6.56 61.46
CA LYS A 141 0.58 -6.12 62.87
C LYS A 141 0.02 -4.71 62.97
N SER A 142 -0.80 -4.55 64.00
CA SER A 142 -1.65 -3.41 64.38
C SER A 142 -0.93 -2.08 64.55
#